data_AF-A0A800K3W7-F1
#
_entry.id   AF-A0A800K3W7-F1
#
_cell.length_a   1.000
_cell.length_b   1.000
_cell.length_c   1.000
_cell.angle_alpha   90.00
_cell.angle_beta   90.00
_cell.angle_gamma   90.00
#
_symmetry.space_group_name_H-M   'P 1'
#
loop_
_entity.id
_entity.type
_entity.pdbx_description
1 polymer ?
#
loop_
_entity_poly.entity_id
_entity_poly.type
_entity_poly.pdbx_seq_one_letter_code
_entity_poly.pdbx_strand_id
1 'polypeptide(L)'
;ERPDGAGVVARARPLHLDDPRAEVREQALALAARGIVPGLTVVLVGDDPASAVYVRNKERSAGRAGIEGSTIRLAADTPQERILDEVARVLTEHQETGAIRIEAHLDAQGDPDERRALTQSQALAVMRYLVLRAVDPTRLMAQGLGADRPIDIRGTPEGRAANRRIEFHVVGP
;
A
#
# COMPACT_ATOMS: atom_id res chain seq x y z
N GLU A 1 22.99 -15.46 48.60
CA GLU A 1 23.38 -15.45 47.17
C GLU A 1 22.20 -15.84 46.30
N ARG A 2 22.05 -15.20 45.14
CA ARG A 2 21.35 -15.70 43.93
C ARG A 2 22.45 -16.03 42.90
N PRO A 3 22.16 -16.70 41.77
CA PRO A 3 21.18 -17.78 41.49
C PRO A 3 21.81 -18.88 40.60
N ASP A 4 21.09 -19.96 40.24
CA ASP A 4 21.41 -20.72 39.02
C ASP A 4 20.20 -21.46 38.42
N GLY A 5 19.83 -21.08 37.18
CA GLY A 5 19.76 -22.08 36.11
C GLY A 5 18.42 -22.64 35.62
N ALA A 6 17.26 -21.98 35.74
CA ALA A 6 16.08 -22.39 34.96
C ALA A 6 16.17 -21.87 33.52
N GLY A 7 16.88 -22.62 32.66
CA GLY A 7 16.97 -22.34 31.23
C GLY A 7 15.61 -22.52 30.55
N VAL A 8 14.95 -21.42 30.21
CA VAL A 8 13.87 -21.42 29.21
C VAL A 8 14.54 -21.63 27.86
N VAL A 9 14.57 -22.88 27.39
CA VAL A 9 14.87 -23.17 25.99
C VAL A 9 13.65 -22.77 25.18
N ALA A 10 13.58 -21.49 24.81
CA ALA A 10 12.72 -21.05 23.72
C ALA A 10 13.27 -21.70 22.45
N ARG A 11 12.74 -22.87 22.10
CA ARG A 11 12.96 -23.43 20.76
C ARG A 11 12.28 -22.47 19.78
N ALA A 12 13.06 -21.55 19.22
CA ALA A 12 12.67 -20.80 18.05
C ALA A 12 12.31 -21.83 16.97
N ARG A 13 11.02 -21.91 16.65
CA ARG A 13 10.54 -22.62 15.46
C ARG A 13 11.29 -22.00 14.27
N PRO A 14 11.86 -22.78 13.34
CA PRO A 14 12.69 -22.22 12.27
C PRO A 14 11.88 -21.15 11.53
N LEU A 15 12.45 -19.94 11.48
CA LEU A 15 11.96 -18.85 10.64
C LEU A 15 11.85 -19.45 9.23
N HIS A 16 10.64 -19.52 8.70
CA HIS A 16 10.46 -19.81 7.28
C HIS A 16 11.20 -18.71 6.53
N LEU A 17 12.09 -19.10 5.61
CA LEU A 17 12.95 -18.19 4.83
C LEU A 17 12.17 -17.27 3.86
N ASP A 18 10.83 -17.32 3.87
CA ASP A 18 9.95 -16.51 3.03
C ASP A 18 8.73 -15.98 3.82
N ASP A 19 8.89 -15.52 5.07
CA ASP A 19 7.83 -14.72 5.71
C ASP A 19 7.99 -13.26 5.24
N PRO A 20 7.17 -12.76 4.30
CA PRO A 20 7.26 -11.37 3.82
C PRO A 20 7.07 -10.36 4.96
N ARG A 21 6.47 -10.76 6.10
CA ARG A 21 6.33 -9.89 7.27
C ARG A 21 7.63 -9.77 8.06
N ALA A 22 8.50 -10.78 8.02
CA ALA A 22 9.82 -10.72 8.63
C ALA A 22 10.71 -9.72 7.89
N GLU A 23 10.69 -9.76 6.55
CA GLU A 23 11.43 -8.82 5.71
C GLU A 23 10.97 -7.38 5.92
N VAL A 24 9.65 -7.14 5.89
CA VAL A 24 9.08 -5.80 6.13
C VAL A 24 9.49 -5.26 7.51
N ARG A 25 9.53 -6.12 8.54
CA ARG A 25 9.98 -5.73 9.88
C ARG A 25 11.46 -5.38 9.90
N GLU A 26 12.31 -6.16 9.23
CA GLU A 26 13.74 -5.88 9.15
C GLU A 26 14.00 -4.52 8.47
N GLN A 27 13.32 -4.26 7.35
CA GLN A 27 13.40 -2.97 6.65
C GLN A 27 12.91 -1.82 7.53
N ALA A 28 11.79 -1.99 8.25
CA ALA A 28 11.28 -0.98 9.16
C ALA A 28 12.26 -0.67 10.30
N LEU A 29 12.92 -1.69 10.86
CA LEU A 29 13.96 -1.50 11.88
C LEU A 29 15.20 -0.80 11.32
N ALA A 30 15.62 -1.12 10.09
CA ALA A 30 16.74 -0.46 9.43
C ALA A 30 16.46 1.03 9.17
N LEU A 31 15.23 1.38 8.80
CA LEU A 31 14.80 2.77 8.67
C LEU A 31 14.76 3.48 10.04
N ALA A 32 14.22 2.82 11.06
CA ALA A 32 14.17 3.38 12.42
C ALA A 32 15.56 3.65 12.99
N ALA A 33 16.54 2.78 12.73
CA ALA A 33 17.94 2.98 13.11
C ALA A 33 18.58 4.22 12.44
N ARG A 34 18.02 4.68 11.32
CA ARG A 34 18.40 5.91 10.62
C ARG A 34 17.57 7.13 11.04
N GLY A 35 16.71 6.99 12.06
CA GLY A 35 15.80 8.02 12.53
C GLY A 35 14.57 8.24 11.64
N ILE A 36 14.30 7.33 10.70
CA ILE A 36 13.13 7.39 9.81
C ILE A 36 12.06 6.47 10.37
N VAL A 37 10.89 7.01 10.73
CA VAL A 37 9.75 6.22 11.18
C VAL A 37 8.85 5.92 9.97
N PRO A 38 8.77 4.66 9.50
CA PRO A 38 7.88 4.33 8.39
C PRO A 38 6.41 4.42 8.82
N GLY A 39 5.57 4.95 7.93
CA GLY A 39 4.13 5.10 8.14
C GLY A 39 3.29 4.37 7.10
N LEU A 40 2.08 3.97 7.48
CA LEU A 40 1.02 3.48 6.61
C LEU A 40 -0.20 4.39 6.76
N THR A 41 -0.51 5.15 5.71
CA THR A 41 -1.76 5.93 5.64
C THR A 41 -2.78 5.21 4.77
N VAL A 42 -3.97 4.99 5.31
CA VAL A 42 -5.08 4.34 4.61
C VAL A 42 -6.24 5.32 4.44
N VAL A 43 -6.70 5.52 3.21
CA VAL A 43 -7.94 6.27 2.94
C VAL A 43 -9.08 5.26 2.80
N LEU A 44 -10.01 5.27 3.75
CA LEU A 44 -11.20 4.42 3.76
C LEU A 44 -12.42 5.25 3.39
N VAL A 45 -13.14 4.83 2.35
CA VAL A 45 -14.34 5.52 1.85
C VAL A 45 -15.57 4.67 2.13
N GLY A 46 -16.56 5.27 2.79
CA GLY A 46 -17.79 4.60 3.22
C GLY A 46 -17.62 3.72 4.44
N ASP A 47 -18.69 2.99 4.75
CA ASP A 47 -18.86 2.25 6.01
C ASP A 47 -18.97 0.72 5.81
N ASP A 48 -18.44 0.20 4.71
CA ASP A 48 -18.44 -1.25 4.45
C ASP A 48 -17.71 -2.01 5.58
N PRO A 49 -18.39 -2.93 6.30
CA PRO A 49 -17.79 -3.65 7.42
C PRO A 49 -16.59 -4.50 7.02
N ALA A 50 -16.60 -5.08 5.82
CA ALA A 50 -15.49 -5.89 5.33
C ALA A 50 -14.22 -5.04 5.12
N SER A 51 -14.38 -3.87 4.51
CA SER A 51 -13.31 -2.88 4.33
C SER A 51 -12.78 -2.38 5.68
N ALA A 52 -13.65 -2.10 6.65
CA ALA A 52 -13.22 -1.68 7.99
C ALA A 52 -12.41 -2.77 8.73
N VAL A 53 -12.75 -4.05 8.56
CA VAL A 53 -11.96 -5.16 9.09
C VAL A 53 -10.62 -5.29 8.36
N TYR A 54 -10.63 -5.17 7.04
CA TYR A 54 -9.42 -5.23 6.22
C TYR A 54 -8.41 -4.14 6.58
N VAL A 55 -8.84 -2.88 6.69
CA VAL A 55 -8.00 -1.74 7.08
C VAL A 55 -7.41 -1.94 8.48
N ARG A 56 -8.23 -2.35 9.44
CA ARG A 56 -7.76 -2.65 10.81
C ARG A 56 -6.72 -3.77 10.84
N ASN A 57 -6.89 -4.80 10.00
CA ASN A 57 -5.93 -5.86 9.87
C ASN A 57 -4.61 -5.37 9.26
N LYS A 58 -4.67 -4.45 8.28
CA LYS A 58 -3.48 -3.79 7.72
C LYS A 58 -2.74 -2.96 8.75
N GLU A 59 -3.43 -2.08 9.48
CA GLU A 59 -2.83 -1.27 10.54
C GLU A 59 -2.20 -2.15 11.63
N ARG A 60 -2.89 -3.21 12.05
CA ARG A 60 -2.35 -4.16 13.03
C ARG A 60 -1.10 -4.87 12.50
N SER A 61 -1.10 -5.27 11.23
CA SER A 61 0.06 -5.92 10.61
C SER A 61 1.24 -4.96 10.48
N ALA A 62 0.99 -3.71 10.09
CA ALA A 62 1.98 -2.64 10.02
C ALA A 62 2.58 -2.33 11.40
N GLY A 63 1.73 -2.15 12.42
CA GLY A 63 2.18 -1.89 13.79
C GLY A 63 3.04 -3.02 14.37
N ARG A 64 2.75 -4.28 14.02
CA ARG A 64 3.61 -5.43 14.40
C ARG A 64 5.01 -5.37 13.77
N ALA A 65 5.16 -4.68 12.64
CA ALA A 65 6.43 -4.43 11.98
C ALA A 65 7.11 -3.13 12.46
N GLY A 66 6.50 -2.37 13.37
CA GLY A 66 7.00 -1.06 13.80
C GLY A 66 6.66 0.09 12.86
N ILE A 67 5.64 -0.09 12.01
CA ILE A 67 5.14 0.93 11.08
C ILE A 67 3.90 1.59 11.69
N GLU A 68 3.90 2.92 11.78
CA GLU A 68 2.78 3.68 12.34
C GLU A 68 1.60 3.71 11.36
N GLY A 69 0.43 3.24 11.80
CA GLY A 69 -0.78 3.22 10.97
C GLY A 69 -1.68 4.43 11.25
N SER A 70 -2.16 5.08 10.19
CA SER A 70 -3.22 6.08 10.27
C SER A 70 -4.31 5.79 9.23
N THR A 71 -5.57 6.04 9.61
CA THR A 71 -6.71 5.92 8.70
C THR A 71 -7.44 7.25 8.55
N ILE A 72 -7.56 7.72 7.32
CA ILE A 72 -8.43 8.83 6.91
C ILE A 72 -9.77 8.23 6.48
N ARG A 73 -10.87 8.65 7.12
CA ARG A 73 -12.22 8.17 6.80
C ARG A 73 -12.98 9.22 6.01
N LEU A 74 -13.56 8.80 4.89
CA LEU A 74 -14.37 9.61 4.00
C LEU A 74 -15.75 8.96 3.84
N ALA A 75 -16.79 9.77 3.62
CA ALA A 75 -18.15 9.27 3.42
C ALA A 75 -18.30 8.49 2.10
N ALA A 76 -19.28 7.59 1.99
CA ALA A 76 -19.45 6.75 0.81
C ALA A 76 -19.77 7.54 -0.48
N ASP A 77 -20.37 8.73 -0.33
CA ASP A 77 -20.69 9.66 -1.42
C ASP A 77 -19.56 10.66 -1.72
N THR A 78 -18.38 10.47 -1.11
CA THR A 78 -17.23 11.34 -1.33
C THR A 78 -16.81 11.28 -2.81
N PRO A 79 -16.74 12.44 -3.51
CA PRO A 79 -16.29 12.48 -4.89
C PRO A 79 -14.87 11.95 -5.04
N GLN A 80 -14.57 11.35 -6.20
CA GLN A 80 -13.25 10.80 -6.49
C GLN A 80 -12.14 11.86 -6.37
N GLU A 81 -12.43 13.10 -6.77
CA GLU A 81 -11.55 14.24 -6.66
C GLU A 81 -11.11 14.48 -5.21
N ARG A 82 -12.04 14.34 -4.26
CA ARG A 82 -11.75 14.54 -2.84
C ARG A 82 -10.86 13.42 -2.29
N ILE A 83 -11.03 12.19 -2.76
CA ILE A 83 -10.13 11.07 -2.41
C ILE A 83 -8.71 11.38 -2.90
N LEU A 84 -8.58 11.82 -4.16
CA LEU A 84 -7.29 12.18 -4.73
C LEU A 84 -6.67 13.42 -4.07
N ASP A 85 -7.47 14.37 -3.59
CA ASP A 85 -6.99 15.50 -2.80
C ASP A 85 -6.34 15.04 -1.49
N GLU A 86 -6.92 14.04 -0.80
CA GLU A 86 -6.29 13.47 0.41
C GLU A 86 -4.97 12.76 0.08
N VAL A 87 -4.90 12.02 -1.03
CA VAL A 87 -3.65 11.42 -1.50
C VAL A 87 -2.60 12.50 -1.78
N ALA A 88 -2.97 13.57 -2.48
CA ALA A 88 -2.08 14.68 -2.76
C ALA A 88 -1.60 15.39 -1.50
N ARG A 89 -2.49 15.58 -0.52
CA ARG A 89 -2.17 16.15 0.79
C ARG A 89 -1.12 15.29 1.50
N VAL A 90 -1.34 13.98 1.60
CA VAL A 90 -0.39 13.04 2.22
C VAL A 90 0.97 13.09 1.51
N LEU A 91 1.01 13.04 0.18
CA LEU A 91 2.28 13.08 -0.57
C LEU A 91 3.03 14.42 -0.44
N THR A 92 2.30 15.52 -0.22
CA THR A 92 2.87 16.85 -0.02
C THR A 92 3.35 17.05 1.42
N GLU A 93 2.64 16.53 2.41
CA GLU A 93 3.04 16.58 3.83
C GLU A 93 4.25 15.68 4.10
N HIS A 94 4.40 14.59 3.34
CA HIS A 94 5.48 13.62 3.48
C HIS A 94 6.49 13.70 2.33
N GLN A 95 7.16 14.85 2.20
CA GLN A 95 8.17 15.07 1.14
C GLN A 95 9.42 14.21 1.29
N GLU A 96 9.69 13.73 2.51
CA GLU A 96 10.73 12.77 2.83
C GLU A 96 10.49 11.39 2.21
N THR A 97 9.25 11.08 1.83
CA THR A 97 8.93 9.85 1.10
C THR A 97 9.63 9.91 -0.26
N GLY A 98 10.29 8.83 -0.69
CA GLY A 98 11.00 8.77 -1.97
C GLY A 98 10.09 8.93 -3.19
N ALA A 99 10.59 8.51 -4.36
CA ALA A 99 9.76 8.44 -5.55
C ALA A 99 8.58 7.49 -5.33
N ILE A 100 7.43 7.80 -5.93
CA ILE A 100 6.18 7.07 -5.83
C ILE A 100 5.80 6.56 -7.22
N ARG A 101 5.50 5.28 -7.29
CA ARG A 101 4.97 4.63 -8.48
C ARG A 101 3.48 4.37 -8.33
N ILE A 102 2.72 4.93 -9.26
CA ILE A 102 1.28 4.83 -9.40
C ILE A 102 1.02 3.66 -10.36
N GLU A 103 0.51 2.55 -9.84
CA GLU A 103 0.18 1.38 -10.63
C GLU A 103 -1.33 1.28 -10.84
N ALA A 104 -1.78 1.15 -12.09
CA ALA A 104 -3.17 0.86 -12.40
C ALA A 104 -3.33 -0.59 -12.88
N HIS A 105 -4.36 -1.25 -12.36
CA HIS A 105 -4.66 -2.66 -12.60
C HIS A 105 -6.12 -2.84 -13.01
N LEU A 106 -6.38 -3.86 -13.82
CA LEU A 106 -7.72 -4.29 -14.22
C LEU A 106 -7.88 -5.80 -14.02
N ASP A 107 -9.12 -6.29 -14.20
CA ASP A 107 -9.37 -7.73 -14.31
C ASP A 107 -8.83 -8.32 -15.62
N ALA A 108 -8.81 -9.65 -15.73
CA ALA A 108 -8.19 -10.38 -16.84
C ALA A 108 -9.10 -10.59 -18.08
N GLN A 109 -10.21 -9.88 -18.19
CA GLN A 109 -11.15 -10.05 -19.32
C GLN A 109 -10.62 -9.36 -20.60
N GLY A 110 -10.96 -9.71 -21.84
CA GLY A 110 -10.55 -8.90 -23.02
C GLY A 110 -9.04 -8.86 -23.35
N ASP A 111 -8.64 -7.95 -24.23
CA ASP A 111 -7.31 -7.93 -24.85
C ASP A 111 -6.20 -7.38 -23.90
N PRO A 112 -5.05 -8.06 -23.76
CA PRO A 112 -3.97 -7.63 -22.87
C PRO A 112 -3.31 -6.30 -23.24
N ASP A 113 -3.12 -6.03 -24.53
CA ASP A 113 -2.43 -4.81 -24.98
C ASP A 113 -3.33 -3.59 -24.84
N GLU A 114 -4.61 -3.73 -25.18
CA GLU A 114 -5.62 -2.70 -24.92
C GLU A 114 -5.71 -2.38 -23.43
N ARG A 115 -5.59 -3.38 -22.55
CA ARG A 115 -5.62 -3.18 -21.10
C ARG A 115 -4.39 -2.52 -20.55
N ARG A 116 -3.20 -2.88 -21.05
CA ARG A 116 -1.97 -2.18 -20.69
C ARG A 116 -2.07 -0.71 -21.09
N ALA A 117 -2.55 -0.41 -22.30
CA ALA A 117 -2.76 0.96 -22.75
C ALA A 117 -3.79 1.71 -21.90
N LEU A 118 -4.93 1.08 -21.59
CA LEU A 118 -5.98 1.66 -20.76
C LEU A 118 -5.49 1.96 -19.35
N THR A 119 -4.87 0.99 -18.69
CA THR A 119 -4.30 1.18 -17.35
C THR A 119 -3.19 2.22 -17.34
N GLN A 120 -2.36 2.29 -18.38
CA GLN A 120 -1.33 3.32 -18.50
C GLN A 120 -1.95 4.72 -18.56
N SER A 121 -3.01 4.89 -19.36
CA SER A 121 -3.78 6.15 -19.43
C SER A 121 -4.38 6.53 -18.08
N GLN A 122 -4.95 5.56 -17.36
CA GLN A 122 -5.51 5.78 -16.01
C GLN A 122 -4.43 6.21 -15.01
N ALA A 123 -3.29 5.53 -14.96
CA ALA A 123 -2.18 5.90 -14.07
C ALA A 123 -1.66 7.31 -14.39
N LEU A 124 -1.55 7.65 -15.68
CA LEU A 124 -1.17 9.01 -16.12
C LEU A 124 -2.21 10.07 -15.73
N ALA A 125 -3.50 9.75 -15.79
CA ALA A 125 -4.56 10.68 -15.37
C ALA A 125 -4.46 10.99 -13.87
N VAL A 126 -4.24 9.97 -13.04
CA VAL A 126 -4.00 10.13 -11.60
C VAL A 126 -2.75 10.98 -11.35
N MET A 127 -1.63 10.65 -12.01
CA MET A 127 -0.39 11.43 -11.90
C MET A 127 -0.62 12.91 -12.23
N ARG A 128 -1.28 13.21 -13.36
CA ARG A 128 -1.59 14.60 -13.75
C ARG A 128 -2.44 15.31 -12.71
N TYR A 129 -3.44 14.63 -12.15
CA TYR A 129 -4.27 15.19 -11.09
C TYR A 129 -3.42 15.56 -9.85
N LEU A 130 -2.53 14.66 -9.41
CA LEU A 130 -1.65 14.92 -8.27
C LEU A 130 -0.69 16.09 -8.52
N VAL A 131 -0.14 16.21 -9.75
CA VAL A 131 0.71 17.35 -10.13
C VAL A 131 -0.09 18.67 -10.07
N LEU A 132 -1.35 18.68 -10.51
CA LEU A 132 -2.23 19.85 -10.38
C LEU A 132 -2.51 20.22 -8.91
N ARG A 133 -2.35 19.27 -7.98
CA ARG A 133 -2.43 19.47 -6.54
C ARG A 133 -1.06 19.71 -5.87
N ALA A 134 -0.08 20.16 -6.66
CA ALA A 134 1.26 20.54 -6.22
C ALA A 134 2.17 19.40 -5.73
N VAL A 135 1.85 18.14 -6.05
CA VAL A 135 2.81 17.04 -5.86
C VAL A 135 3.92 17.15 -6.92
N ASP A 136 5.17 17.10 -6.47
CA ASP A 136 6.34 17.21 -7.36
C ASP A 136 6.33 16.10 -8.43
N PRO A 137 6.25 16.45 -9.73
CA PRO A 137 6.22 15.46 -10.81
C PRO A 137 7.47 14.59 -10.89
N THR A 138 8.63 15.06 -10.40
CA THR A 138 9.88 14.28 -10.41
C THR A 138 9.84 13.11 -9.44
N ARG A 139 8.94 13.17 -8.45
CA ARG A 139 8.68 12.08 -7.51
C ARG A 139 7.65 11.08 -8.03
N LEU A 140 7.01 11.30 -9.17
CA LEU A 140 5.89 10.45 -9.62
C LEU A 140 6.25 9.64 -10.86
N MET A 141 5.93 8.35 -10.82
CA MET A 141 6.02 7.43 -11.95
C MET A 141 4.64 6.81 -12.18
N ALA A 142 4.15 6.78 -13.42
CA ALA A 142 2.87 6.17 -13.76
C ALA A 142 3.07 4.89 -14.57
N GLN A 143 2.48 3.78 -14.12
CA GLN A 143 2.60 2.48 -14.76
C GLN A 143 1.24 1.78 -14.89
N GLY A 144 0.87 1.44 -16.12
CA GLY A 144 -0.23 0.55 -16.42
C GLY A 144 0.24 -0.90 -16.41
N LEU A 145 -0.38 -1.74 -15.59
CA LEU A 145 -0.04 -3.17 -15.47
C LEU A 145 -1.10 -4.09 -16.06
N GLY A 146 -2.17 -3.55 -16.65
CA GLY A 146 -3.25 -4.36 -17.19
C GLY A 146 -3.76 -5.37 -16.15
N ALA A 147 -3.76 -6.65 -16.52
CA ALA A 147 -4.16 -7.75 -15.64
C ALA A 147 -2.97 -8.57 -15.10
N ASP A 148 -1.74 -8.08 -15.24
CA ASP A 148 -0.52 -8.87 -15.07
C ASP A 148 -0.22 -9.21 -13.59
N ARG A 149 -0.86 -8.53 -12.64
CA ARG A 149 -0.69 -8.74 -11.19
C ARG A 149 -2.03 -8.86 -10.43
N PRO A 150 -2.76 -9.98 -10.57
CA PRO A 150 -4.01 -10.20 -9.88
C PRO A 150 -3.80 -10.44 -8.37
N ILE A 151 -4.66 -9.83 -7.55
CA ILE A 151 -4.76 -10.14 -6.12
C ILE A 151 -5.59 -11.42 -5.92
N ASP A 152 -6.65 -11.58 -6.72
CA ASP A 152 -7.50 -12.76 -6.66
C ASP A 152 -7.67 -13.38 -8.05
N ILE A 153 -7.20 -14.62 -8.18
CA ILE A 153 -7.25 -15.40 -9.43
C ILE A 153 -8.52 -16.25 -9.57
N ARG A 154 -9.35 -16.35 -8.52
CA ARG A 154 -10.52 -17.25 -8.47
C ARG A 154 -11.65 -16.81 -9.41
N GLY A 155 -11.52 -15.64 -10.03
CA GLY A 155 -12.44 -15.15 -11.05
C GLY A 155 -13.83 -14.78 -10.52
N THR A 156 -14.02 -14.67 -9.19
CA THR A 156 -15.30 -14.25 -8.60
C THR A 156 -15.60 -12.77 -8.87
N PRO A 157 -16.87 -12.32 -8.81
CA PRO A 157 -17.20 -10.89 -8.92
C PRO A 157 -16.40 -10.00 -7.96
N GLU A 158 -16.24 -10.45 -6.72
CA GLU A 158 -15.48 -9.77 -5.67
C GLU A 158 -13.99 -9.74 -6.00
N GLY A 159 -13.43 -10.85 -6.48
CA GLY A 159 -12.04 -10.92 -6.91
C GLY A 159 -11.74 -10.02 -8.11
N ARG A 160 -12.66 -9.96 -9.07
CA ARG A 160 -12.56 -9.02 -10.20
C ARG A 160 -12.60 -7.57 -9.74
N ALA A 161 -13.48 -7.23 -8.80
CA ALA A 161 -13.53 -5.90 -8.22
C ALA A 161 -12.22 -5.55 -7.48
N ALA A 162 -11.67 -6.49 -6.70
CA ALA A 162 -10.38 -6.32 -6.04
C ALA A 162 -9.21 -6.13 -7.03
N ASN A 163 -9.27 -6.75 -8.21
CA ASN A 163 -8.24 -6.59 -9.23
C ASN A 163 -8.29 -5.24 -9.96
N ARG A 164 -9.45 -4.57 -10.03
CA ARG A 164 -9.60 -3.21 -10.60
C ARG A 164 -9.23 -2.16 -9.55
N ARG A 165 -7.97 -1.71 -9.56
CA ARG A 165 -7.43 -0.87 -8.49
C ARG A 165 -6.31 0.04 -8.98
N ILE A 166 -6.04 1.09 -8.19
CA ILE A 166 -4.84 1.91 -8.28
C ILE A 166 -4.04 1.72 -7.00
N GLU A 167 -2.74 1.49 -7.12
CA GLU A 167 -1.82 1.34 -6.00
C GLU A 167 -0.72 2.40 -6.05
N PHE A 168 -0.24 2.82 -4.88
CA PHE A 168 0.87 3.74 -4.72
C PHE A 168 2.00 3.01 -4.00
N HIS A 169 3.14 2.90 -4.66
CA HIS A 169 4.32 2.19 -4.15
C HIS A 169 5.46 3.18 -3.98
N VAL A 170 6.10 3.19 -2.81
CA VAL A 170 7.37 3.89 -2.66
C VAL A 170 8.42 3.12 -3.45
N VAL A 171 9.11 3.80 -4.37
CA VAL A 171 10.26 3.28 -5.09
C VAL A 171 11.45 3.47 -4.17
N GLY A 172 12.04 2.35 -3.75
CA GLY A 172 13.28 2.37 -2.97
C GLY A 172 14.41 3.08 -3.74
N PRO A 173 15.40 3.64 -3.02
CA PRO A 173 16.61 4.17 -3.64
C PRO A 173 17.45 3.08 -4.31
#